data_AF-A0A9P4VX50-F1
#
_entry.id   AF-A0A9P4VX50-F1
#
_cell.length_a   1.000
_cell.length_b   1.000
_cell.length_c   1.000
_cell.angle_alpha   90.00
_cell.angle_beta   90.00
_cell.angle_gamma   90.00
#
_symmetry.space_group_name_H-M   'P 1'
#
loop_
_entity.id
_entity.type
_entity.pdbx_description
1 polymer ?
#
loop_
_entity_poly.entity_id
_entity_poly.type
_entity_poly.pdbx_seq_one_letter_code
_entity_poly.pdbx_strand_id
1 'polypeptide(L)'
;MESYLFEFSSAQFLLLQHNSSFTTQVTMADIAGALSAAENLVGGAAAFVKGIIHPTQPINATFTHITSAPVPRSYHSISIIKGRAYIFGGETKAGTLANNDMQIVILPSSGVLDADYQSIPARSSSGKDVPAARKNHTTAVVGDEIYLFGGEDTSGPLNEEGRVWVYHTISNSWSYLQPVGGQPYPSSRSSHTIAASDEPRAEGKTYHERFPQQPLDPAKAVPEPPRADTSGTLFIIGGKGTDGTIYNDTWGFDIRTRSWSALPITPSPSTDSSAVIAGSHLYLFGGHDGNSYLGPSIFSLDISGVIRTSNISLPPTPDTPGWPWQTVSFDPSAGPSPRSGASLVPVTTGQGREYLLLISGTGSSGPLADVWSYQLPSSGRSAALTKDKTREAIGRDTKMETWAEVQYLYVNAEGDAVKAKQGQVEVFEGRSGFASAKGTEVDGATAVVWGGVGGNESGQVLGDGWLITVDR
;
A
#
# COMPACT_ATOMS: atom_id res chain seq x y z
N MET A 1 55.56 -52.71 17.93
CA MET A 1 54.24 -52.45 17.32
C MET A 1 53.21 -52.81 18.39
N GLU A 2 52.95 -51.83 19.25
CA GLU A 2 51.96 -51.83 20.36
C GLU A 2 50.59 -51.40 19.79
N SER A 3 49.42 -51.68 20.35
CA SER A 3 49.02 -52.32 21.61
C SER A 3 47.53 -52.69 21.53
N TYR A 4 47.15 -53.65 22.38
CA TYR A 4 45.86 -54.31 22.52
C TYR A 4 44.81 -53.50 23.31
N LEU A 5 43.54 -53.75 22.97
CA LEU A 5 42.30 -53.89 23.77
C LEU A 5 42.23 -53.34 25.21
N PHE A 6 41.17 -52.57 25.51
CA PHE A 6 40.32 -52.79 26.69
C PHE A 6 38.89 -52.28 26.48
N GLU A 7 37.93 -53.08 26.97
CA GLU A 7 36.47 -52.96 26.94
C GLU A 7 35.93 -51.77 27.76
N PHE A 8 34.72 -51.28 27.43
CA PHE A 8 33.76 -50.87 28.46
C PHE A 8 32.31 -51.16 28.05
N SER A 9 31.59 -51.69 29.04
CA SER A 9 30.24 -52.25 29.05
C SER A 9 29.14 -51.18 29.19
N SER A 10 27.96 -51.59 28.72
CA SER A 10 26.60 -51.07 28.85
C SER A 10 26.20 -50.37 30.16
N ALA A 11 25.42 -49.28 30.06
CA ALA A 11 24.30 -48.96 30.97
C ALA A 11 23.34 -47.90 30.38
N GLN A 12 22.11 -48.31 30.06
CA GLN A 12 20.92 -47.45 29.95
C GLN A 12 20.30 -47.29 31.36
N PHE A 13 19.90 -46.07 31.78
CA PHE A 13 18.56 -45.69 32.31
C PHE A 13 18.55 -44.36 33.13
N LEU A 14 17.43 -43.61 32.99
CA LEU A 14 16.76 -42.61 33.89
C LEU A 14 17.17 -41.11 33.92
N LEU A 15 16.33 -40.29 33.25
CA LEU A 15 15.57 -39.08 33.68
C LEU A 15 16.07 -38.18 34.86
N LEU A 16 16.23 -36.86 34.64
CA LEU A 16 15.34 -35.76 35.11
C LEU A 16 15.92 -34.33 34.87
N GLN A 17 15.00 -33.37 34.77
CA GLN A 17 15.07 -31.94 34.46
C GLN A 17 16.05 -31.09 35.32
N HIS A 18 16.66 -30.02 34.75
CA HIS A 18 16.39 -28.62 35.15
C HIS A 18 17.13 -27.54 34.31
N ASN A 19 16.45 -26.39 34.22
CA ASN A 19 16.77 -25.08 33.63
C ASN A 19 18.21 -24.55 33.71
N SER A 20 18.63 -23.83 32.66
CA SER A 20 19.27 -22.51 32.81
C SER A 20 19.12 -21.66 31.55
N SER A 21 18.24 -20.66 31.63
CA SER A 21 18.16 -19.49 30.75
C SER A 21 19.39 -18.59 30.97
N PHE A 22 20.19 -18.36 29.92
CA PHE A 22 21.20 -17.30 29.93
C PHE A 22 20.53 -15.98 29.54
N THR A 23 20.09 -15.21 30.55
CA THR A 23 19.71 -13.81 30.40
C THR A 23 20.99 -12.99 30.61
N THR A 24 21.53 -12.40 29.55
CA THR A 24 22.66 -11.46 29.70
C THR A 24 22.08 -10.14 30.20
N GLN A 25 22.25 -9.81 31.49
CA GLN A 25 21.93 -8.47 32.00
C GLN A 25 22.98 -7.49 31.48
N VAL A 26 22.59 -6.62 30.55
CA VAL A 26 23.39 -5.47 30.13
C VAL A 26 23.26 -4.41 31.22
N THR A 27 24.38 -3.95 31.79
CA THR A 27 24.36 -2.93 32.86
C THR A 27 24.37 -1.52 32.28
N MET A 28 23.88 -0.52 33.03
CA MET A 28 23.92 0.90 32.61
C MET A 28 25.34 1.41 32.35
N ALA A 29 26.35 0.81 33.00
CA ALA A 29 27.76 1.13 32.78
C ALA A 29 28.25 0.63 31.41
N ASP A 30 27.79 -0.53 30.95
CA ASP A 30 28.11 -1.07 29.63
C ASP A 30 27.51 -0.22 28.50
N ILE A 31 26.30 0.29 28.72
CA ILE A 31 25.58 1.18 27.78
C ILE A 31 26.27 2.55 27.70
N ALA A 32 26.65 3.13 28.83
CA ALA A 32 27.37 4.42 28.86
C ALA A 32 28.77 4.31 28.24
N GLY A 33 29.47 3.19 28.48
CA GLY A 33 30.76 2.89 27.85
C GLY A 33 30.67 2.75 26.33
N ALA A 34 29.62 2.08 25.83
CA ALA A 34 29.38 1.95 24.39
C ALA A 34 28.99 3.28 23.72
N LEU A 35 28.23 4.14 24.42
CA LEU A 35 27.85 5.46 23.91
C LEU A 35 29.07 6.39 23.77
N SER A 36 29.98 6.37 24.75
CA SER A 36 31.18 7.21 24.76
C SER A 36 32.26 6.71 23.79
N ALA A 37 32.36 5.38 23.57
CA ALA A 37 33.23 4.81 22.54
C ALA A 37 32.74 5.10 21.10
N ALA A 38 31.43 5.30 20.91
CA ALA A 38 30.81 5.58 19.60
C ALA A 38 31.01 7.02 19.09
N GLU A 39 31.36 7.97 19.97
CA GLU A 39 31.63 9.37 19.57
C GLU A 39 32.89 9.52 18.70
N ASN A 40 33.78 8.51 18.69
CA ASN A 40 35.08 8.57 18.01
C ASN A 40 35.22 7.66 16.76
N LEU A 41 34.12 7.05 16.25
CA LEU A 41 34.19 6.13 15.10
C LEU A 41 33.37 6.61 13.87
N VAL A 42 34.02 6.54 12.70
CA VAL A 42 33.58 7.05 11.39
C VAL A 42 32.25 6.43 10.90
N GLY A 43 31.37 7.29 10.36
CA GLY A 43 30.29 6.97 9.42
C GLY A 43 29.05 6.25 9.97
N GLY A 44 29.23 5.05 10.52
CA GLY A 44 28.12 4.18 10.97
C GLY A 44 27.65 4.46 12.40
N ALA A 45 28.59 4.71 13.32
CA ALA A 45 28.30 4.97 14.72
C ALA A 45 27.64 6.35 14.93
N ALA A 46 28.09 7.39 14.22
CA ALA A 46 27.49 8.71 14.25
C ALA A 46 26.02 8.70 13.74
N ALA A 47 25.70 7.89 12.73
CA ALA A 47 24.32 7.72 12.25
C ALA A 47 23.44 6.97 13.26
N PHE A 48 24.00 5.96 13.95
CA PHE A 48 23.32 5.26 15.05
C PHE A 48 23.02 6.20 16.23
N VAL A 49 24.01 6.99 16.66
CA VAL A 49 23.89 7.99 17.73
C VAL A 49 22.91 9.11 17.33
N LYS A 50 23.01 9.66 16.12
CA LYS A 50 22.05 10.66 15.60
C LYS A 50 20.62 10.12 15.58
N GLY A 51 20.44 8.87 15.15
CA GLY A 51 19.16 8.15 15.17
C GLY A 51 18.64 7.80 16.57
N ILE A 52 19.46 7.88 17.62
CA ILE A 52 19.04 7.78 19.04
C ILE A 52 18.71 9.16 19.61
N ILE A 53 19.42 10.20 19.19
CA ILE A 53 19.33 11.55 19.77
C ILE A 53 18.19 12.39 19.18
N HIS A 54 17.86 12.24 17.89
CA HIS A 54 16.91 13.12 17.19
C HIS A 54 15.51 12.48 17.07
N PRO A 55 14.41 13.23 17.29
CA PRO A 55 13.06 12.73 17.07
C PRO A 55 12.91 12.21 15.63
N THR A 56 12.22 11.08 15.46
CA THR A 56 11.93 10.48 14.15
C THR A 56 10.61 10.97 13.55
N GLN A 57 9.92 11.86 14.28
CA GLN A 57 8.73 12.59 13.87
C GLN A 57 8.84 14.06 14.34
N PRO A 58 8.26 15.02 13.62
CA PRO A 58 7.53 14.83 12.35
C PRO A 58 8.45 14.47 11.18
N ILE A 59 7.91 13.77 10.18
CA ILE A 59 8.62 13.47 8.94
C ILE A 59 8.68 14.75 8.08
N ASN A 60 9.79 14.92 7.37
CA ASN A 60 9.92 15.95 6.33
C ASN A 60 9.63 15.34 4.96
N ALA A 61 8.96 16.11 4.10
CA ALA A 61 8.69 15.73 2.72
C ALA A 61 8.84 16.92 1.76
N THR A 62 8.97 16.60 0.47
CA THR A 62 9.00 17.58 -0.61
C THR A 62 7.87 17.27 -1.59
N PHE A 63 7.11 18.29 -1.96
CA PHE A 63 5.94 18.20 -2.84
C PHE A 63 6.30 18.83 -4.19
N THR A 64 6.17 18.05 -5.26
CA THR A 64 6.38 18.50 -6.64
C THR A 64 5.05 18.52 -7.37
N HIS A 65 4.65 19.68 -7.88
CA HIS A 65 3.40 19.84 -8.62
C HIS A 65 3.59 19.49 -10.09
N ILE A 66 2.69 18.66 -10.64
CA ILE A 66 2.67 18.27 -12.05
C ILE A 66 1.46 18.91 -12.71
N THR A 67 1.69 19.86 -13.60
CA THR A 67 0.65 20.57 -14.37
C THR A 67 0.75 20.35 -15.87
N SER A 68 1.89 19.85 -16.37
CA SER A 68 2.16 19.66 -17.80
C SER A 68 1.34 18.54 -18.46
N ALA A 69 0.72 17.66 -17.66
CA ALA A 69 -0.13 16.56 -18.11
C ALA A 69 -1.57 16.74 -17.60
N PRO A 70 -2.41 17.56 -18.25
CA PRO A 70 -3.77 17.84 -17.76
C PRO A 70 -4.71 16.68 -18.04
N VAL A 71 -4.83 15.75 -17.09
CA VAL A 71 -5.72 14.57 -17.17
C VAL A 71 -6.85 14.71 -16.13
N PRO A 72 -7.91 15.51 -16.40
CA PRO A 72 -8.95 15.86 -15.43
C PRO A 72 -9.87 14.69 -15.09
N ARG A 73 -9.78 14.17 -13.86
CA ARG A 73 -10.52 12.98 -13.42
C ARG A 73 -10.77 12.95 -11.91
N SER A 74 -11.96 12.53 -11.48
CA SER A 74 -12.28 12.19 -10.08
C SER A 74 -12.88 10.78 -9.97
N TYR A 75 -12.88 10.18 -8.78
CA TYR A 75 -13.38 8.82 -8.52
C TYR A 75 -12.77 7.74 -9.44
N HIS A 76 -11.54 7.99 -9.86
CA HIS A 76 -10.74 7.15 -10.74
C HIS A 76 -9.73 6.35 -9.92
N SER A 77 -8.96 5.50 -10.58
CA SER A 77 -7.81 4.84 -9.95
C SER A 77 -6.51 5.19 -10.66
N ILE A 78 -5.41 5.11 -9.92
CA ILE A 78 -4.04 5.30 -10.42
C ILE A 78 -3.18 4.13 -9.94
N SER A 79 -2.29 3.66 -10.80
CA SER A 79 -1.30 2.63 -10.49
C SER A 79 0.06 3.08 -11.03
N ILE A 80 1.11 2.99 -10.19
CA ILE A 80 2.47 3.38 -10.60
C ILE A 80 3.29 2.13 -10.88
N ILE A 81 3.81 2.02 -12.10
CA ILE A 81 4.72 0.94 -12.51
C ILE A 81 5.88 1.55 -13.29
N LYS A 82 7.10 1.38 -12.79
CA LYS A 82 8.36 1.75 -13.47
C LYS A 82 8.36 3.20 -13.98
N GLY A 83 8.02 4.16 -13.12
CA GLY A 83 8.01 5.60 -13.45
C GLY A 83 6.84 6.05 -14.34
N ARG A 84 5.80 5.23 -14.49
CA ARG A 84 4.58 5.58 -15.24
C ARG A 84 3.36 5.47 -14.36
N ALA A 85 2.50 6.49 -14.41
CA ALA A 85 1.17 6.48 -13.82
C ALA A 85 0.14 6.00 -14.85
N TYR A 86 -0.55 4.92 -14.53
CA TYR A 86 -1.66 4.36 -15.29
C TYR A 86 -2.97 4.77 -14.61
N ILE A 87 -3.79 5.54 -15.31
CA ILE A 87 -5.00 6.17 -14.78
C ILE A 87 -6.22 5.65 -15.56
N PHE A 88 -7.20 5.08 -14.85
CA PHE A 88 -8.39 4.45 -15.45
C PHE A 88 -9.71 4.86 -14.79
N GLY A 89 -10.80 4.95 -15.57
CA GLY A 89 -12.18 5.24 -15.12
C GLY A 89 -12.43 6.57 -14.39
N GLY A 90 -13.45 6.67 -13.54
CA GLY A 90 -13.83 7.91 -12.88
C GLY A 90 -14.68 8.84 -13.75
N GLU A 91 -14.72 10.11 -13.37
CA GLU A 91 -15.52 11.15 -14.00
C GLU A 91 -14.64 12.30 -14.48
N THR A 92 -14.89 12.80 -15.70
CA THR A 92 -14.18 14.00 -16.22
C THR A 92 -14.82 15.31 -15.74
N LYS A 93 -16.10 15.24 -15.37
CA LYS A 93 -16.95 16.31 -14.82
C LYS A 93 -18.00 15.64 -13.95
N ALA A 94 -18.58 16.36 -12.98
CA ALA A 94 -19.62 15.80 -12.12
C ALA A 94 -20.71 15.06 -12.91
N GLY A 95 -20.89 13.77 -12.63
CA GLY A 95 -21.87 12.91 -13.27
C GLY A 95 -21.56 12.49 -14.72
N THR A 96 -20.42 12.89 -15.27
CA THR A 96 -19.96 12.51 -16.62
C THR A 96 -18.82 11.51 -16.51
N LEU A 97 -19.13 10.22 -16.71
CA LEU A 97 -18.13 9.15 -16.73
C LEU A 97 -17.07 9.42 -17.80
N ALA A 98 -15.81 9.21 -17.43
CA ALA A 98 -14.73 9.14 -18.38
C ALA A 98 -14.89 7.90 -19.29
N ASN A 99 -14.28 7.93 -20.47
CA ASN A 99 -14.18 6.72 -21.30
C ASN A 99 -13.33 5.63 -20.61
N ASN A 100 -13.27 4.45 -21.23
CA ASN A 100 -12.47 3.32 -20.75
C ASN A 100 -11.05 3.29 -21.33
N ASP A 101 -10.53 4.41 -21.82
CA ASP A 101 -9.13 4.48 -22.24
C ASP A 101 -8.21 4.43 -21.02
N MET A 102 -7.03 3.84 -21.18
CA MET A 102 -5.97 3.93 -20.19
C MET A 102 -5.17 5.21 -20.44
N GLN A 103 -5.19 6.13 -19.49
CA GLN A 103 -4.32 7.30 -19.52
C GLN A 103 -2.96 6.92 -18.93
N ILE A 104 -1.88 7.18 -19.65
CA ILE A 104 -0.51 6.88 -19.19
C ILE A 104 0.26 8.18 -19.11
N VAL A 105 0.69 8.54 -17.92
CA VAL A 105 1.57 9.68 -17.66
C VAL A 105 2.97 9.17 -17.34
N ILE A 106 3.97 9.69 -18.03
CA ILE A 106 5.39 9.47 -17.71
C ILE A 106 5.74 10.42 -16.59
N LEU A 107 6.04 9.88 -15.41
CA LEU A 107 6.29 10.70 -14.23
C LEU A 107 7.63 11.45 -14.37
N PRO A 108 7.68 12.73 -13.95
CA PRO A 108 8.93 13.48 -13.92
C PRO A 108 9.95 12.79 -13.02
N SER A 109 11.22 12.82 -13.42
CA SER A 109 12.33 12.25 -12.64
C SER A 109 13.64 12.96 -12.98
N SER A 110 14.65 12.80 -12.12
CA SER A 110 16.03 13.27 -12.38
C SER A 110 16.14 14.78 -12.70
N GLY A 111 15.31 15.62 -12.06
CA GLY A 111 15.33 17.07 -12.24
C GLY A 111 14.51 17.60 -13.43
N VAL A 112 13.90 16.71 -14.21
CA VAL A 112 12.85 17.09 -15.15
C VAL A 112 11.56 17.27 -14.36
N LEU A 113 10.87 18.40 -14.55
CA LEU A 113 9.60 18.72 -13.87
C LEU A 113 8.37 18.46 -14.74
N ASP A 114 8.55 18.44 -16.06
CA ASP A 114 7.49 18.16 -17.01
C ASP A 114 7.22 16.65 -17.14
N ALA A 115 5.94 16.30 -17.13
CA ALA A 115 5.40 15.00 -17.46
C ALA A 115 4.83 14.99 -18.89
N ASP A 116 5.10 13.91 -19.62
CA ASP A 116 4.43 13.57 -20.88
C ASP A 116 3.24 12.64 -20.60
N TYR A 117 2.23 12.66 -21.46
CA TYR A 117 1.06 11.78 -21.32
C TYR A 117 0.48 11.32 -22.64
N GLN A 118 -0.20 10.18 -22.62
CA GLN A 118 -0.90 9.60 -23.76
C GLN A 118 -2.18 8.88 -23.33
N SER A 119 -3.18 8.86 -24.21
CA SER A 119 -4.39 8.05 -24.07
C SER A 119 -4.27 6.79 -24.91
N ILE A 120 -4.42 5.62 -24.30
CA ILE A 120 -4.41 4.33 -24.98
C ILE A 120 -5.84 3.77 -25.03
N PRO A 121 -6.43 3.62 -26.23
CA PRO A 121 -7.75 3.01 -26.37
C PRO A 121 -7.82 1.60 -25.79
N ALA A 122 -8.95 1.28 -25.16
CA ALA A 122 -9.18 -0.05 -24.60
C ALA A 122 -9.09 -1.12 -25.70
N ARG A 123 -8.17 -2.07 -25.52
CA ARG A 123 -8.03 -3.23 -26.41
C ARG A 123 -7.93 -4.52 -25.63
N SER A 124 -8.54 -5.56 -26.17
CA SER A 124 -8.43 -6.90 -25.59
C SER A 124 -7.21 -7.64 -26.13
N SER A 125 -6.56 -8.40 -25.26
CA SER A 125 -5.46 -9.31 -25.60
C SER A 125 -5.90 -10.51 -26.45
N SER A 126 -7.18 -10.92 -26.34
CA SER A 126 -7.72 -12.12 -27.02
C SER A 126 -8.88 -11.82 -27.96
N GLY A 127 -9.14 -10.54 -28.27
CA GLY A 127 -10.30 -10.11 -29.05
C GLY A 127 -11.64 -10.21 -28.30
N LYS A 128 -11.60 -10.44 -26.99
CA LYS A 128 -12.73 -10.49 -26.07
C LYS A 128 -13.11 -9.11 -25.51
N ASP A 129 -13.96 -9.09 -24.50
CA ASP A 129 -14.39 -7.92 -23.75
C ASP A 129 -13.21 -7.11 -23.15
N VAL A 130 -13.48 -5.83 -22.94
CA VAL A 130 -12.65 -4.87 -22.18
C VAL A 130 -13.49 -4.31 -21.04
N PRO A 131 -12.90 -3.80 -19.94
CA PRO A 131 -13.69 -3.19 -18.89
C PRO A 131 -14.48 -1.99 -19.42
N ALA A 132 -15.76 -1.93 -19.06
CA ALA A 132 -16.60 -0.77 -19.32
C ALA A 132 -16.10 0.49 -18.57
N ALA A 133 -16.50 1.66 -19.08
CA ALA A 133 -16.35 2.93 -18.40
C ALA A 133 -17.04 2.87 -17.02
N ARG A 134 -16.33 3.26 -15.97
CA ARG A 134 -16.77 3.08 -14.57
C ARG A 134 -16.07 4.05 -13.63
N LYS A 135 -16.67 4.35 -12.48
CA LYS A 135 -16.07 5.11 -11.37
C LYS A 135 -16.11 4.31 -10.07
N ASN A 136 -15.46 4.81 -9.02
CA ASN A 136 -15.46 4.19 -7.68
C ASN A 136 -15.03 2.70 -7.70
N HIS A 137 -14.23 2.33 -8.70
CA HIS A 137 -13.53 1.04 -8.76
C HIS A 137 -12.17 1.22 -8.08
N THR A 138 -11.49 0.12 -7.81
CA THR A 138 -10.13 0.17 -7.31
C THR A 138 -9.18 -0.66 -8.16
N THR A 139 -7.90 -0.28 -8.12
CA THR A 139 -6.83 -1.02 -8.78
C THR A 139 -5.69 -1.31 -7.82
N ALA A 140 -5.01 -2.44 -8.06
CA ALA A 140 -3.78 -2.78 -7.37
C ALA A 140 -2.75 -3.34 -8.34
N VAL A 141 -1.48 -3.15 -8.01
CA VAL A 141 -0.35 -3.64 -8.80
C VAL A 141 0.18 -4.93 -8.18
N VAL A 142 0.37 -5.94 -9.01
CA VAL A 142 1.13 -7.16 -8.68
C VAL A 142 2.14 -7.40 -9.80
N GLY A 143 3.43 -7.40 -9.46
CA GLY A 143 4.50 -7.38 -10.46
C GLY A 143 4.40 -6.20 -11.43
N ASP A 144 4.24 -6.48 -12.72
CA ASP A 144 4.14 -5.49 -13.80
C ASP A 144 2.70 -5.36 -14.35
N GLU A 145 1.71 -5.92 -13.67
CA GLU A 145 0.31 -5.96 -14.11
C GLU A 145 -0.59 -5.18 -13.14
N ILE A 146 -1.68 -4.62 -13.68
CA ILE A 146 -2.67 -3.87 -12.90
C ILE A 146 -3.95 -4.68 -12.85
N TYR A 147 -4.44 -4.92 -11.64
CA TYR A 147 -5.66 -5.66 -11.36
C TYR A 147 -6.77 -4.68 -10.99
N LEU A 148 -7.93 -4.80 -11.61
CA LEU A 148 -9.10 -3.95 -11.38
C LEU A 148 -10.28 -4.77 -10.88
N PHE A 149 -10.95 -4.28 -9.83
CA PHE A 149 -12.17 -4.89 -9.31
C PHE A 149 -13.30 -3.86 -9.11
N GLY A 150 -14.53 -4.29 -9.37
CA GLY A 150 -15.76 -3.57 -9.08
C GLY A 150 -15.87 -2.20 -9.77
N GLY A 151 -16.49 -1.27 -9.03
CA GLY A 151 -16.92 0.04 -9.53
C GLY A 151 -18.36 0.05 -10.01
N GLU A 152 -18.78 1.21 -10.45
CA GLU A 152 -20.14 1.46 -10.91
C GLU A 152 -20.16 2.28 -12.20
N ASP A 153 -21.21 2.11 -12.97
CA ASP A 153 -21.58 2.98 -14.08
C ASP A 153 -22.83 3.81 -13.70
N THR A 154 -23.53 4.37 -14.69
CA THR A 154 -24.76 5.13 -14.49
C THR A 154 -25.94 4.31 -13.93
N SER A 155 -25.87 2.98 -14.01
CA SER A 155 -26.88 2.04 -13.53
C SER A 155 -26.56 1.45 -12.15
N GLY A 156 -25.38 1.76 -11.59
CA GLY A 156 -24.94 1.30 -10.27
C GLY A 156 -23.76 0.32 -10.34
N PRO A 157 -23.44 -0.38 -9.23
CA PRO A 157 -22.32 -1.31 -9.19
C PRO A 157 -22.40 -2.39 -10.28
N LEU A 158 -21.29 -2.56 -11.00
CA LEU A 158 -21.21 -3.47 -12.15
C LEU A 158 -21.20 -4.93 -11.69
N ASN A 159 -22.12 -5.74 -12.23
CA ASN A 159 -22.13 -7.18 -12.00
C ASN A 159 -21.26 -7.91 -13.01
N GLU A 160 -20.08 -8.30 -12.58
CA GLU A 160 -19.10 -9.03 -13.38
C GLU A 160 -18.80 -10.43 -12.80
N GLU A 161 -19.71 -10.97 -11.97
CA GLU A 161 -19.62 -12.33 -11.40
C GLU A 161 -18.29 -12.61 -10.67
N GLY A 162 -17.81 -11.62 -9.89
CA GLY A 162 -16.56 -11.72 -9.15
C GLY A 162 -15.29 -11.69 -9.99
N ARG A 163 -15.40 -11.35 -11.29
CA ARG A 163 -14.27 -11.18 -12.22
C ARG A 163 -13.30 -10.11 -11.73
N VAL A 164 -12.02 -10.38 -11.95
CA VAL A 164 -10.94 -9.39 -11.81
C VAL A 164 -10.38 -9.08 -13.19
N TRP A 165 -10.36 -7.81 -13.58
CA TRP A 165 -9.75 -7.39 -14.85
C TRP A 165 -8.25 -7.24 -14.68
N VAL A 166 -7.49 -7.56 -15.74
CA VAL A 166 -6.03 -7.46 -15.74
C VAL A 166 -5.58 -6.59 -16.90
N TYR A 167 -4.85 -5.53 -16.61
CA TYR A 167 -4.18 -4.71 -17.62
C TYR A 167 -2.72 -5.12 -17.73
N HIS A 168 -2.35 -5.58 -18.93
CA HIS A 168 -0.99 -5.94 -19.29
C HIS A 168 -0.23 -4.70 -19.74
N THR A 169 0.70 -4.20 -18.93
CA THR A 169 1.45 -2.96 -19.24
C THR A 169 2.41 -3.09 -20.43
N ILE A 170 2.98 -4.28 -20.65
CA ILE A 170 3.88 -4.54 -21.78
C ILE A 170 3.13 -4.51 -23.10
N SER A 171 1.97 -5.16 -23.12
CA SER A 171 1.13 -5.27 -24.31
C SER A 171 -0.04 -4.31 -24.29
N ASN A 172 -0.05 -3.26 -23.46
CA ASN A 172 -1.11 -2.24 -23.34
C ASN A 172 -2.53 -2.77 -23.62
N SER A 173 -2.92 -3.88 -23.00
CA SER A 173 -4.15 -4.62 -23.34
C SER A 173 -4.80 -5.21 -22.11
N TRP A 174 -6.11 -5.41 -22.19
CA TRP A 174 -6.90 -6.03 -21.14
C TRP A 174 -7.06 -7.54 -21.34
N SER A 175 -7.12 -8.26 -20.23
CA SER A 175 -7.68 -9.61 -20.08
C SER A 175 -8.48 -9.67 -18.78
N TYR A 176 -8.95 -10.84 -18.37
CA TYR A 176 -9.61 -10.99 -17.08
C TYR A 176 -9.33 -12.35 -16.45
N LEU A 177 -9.54 -12.43 -15.14
CA LEU A 177 -9.53 -13.65 -14.36
C LEU A 177 -10.96 -13.89 -13.87
N GLN A 178 -11.60 -14.90 -14.45
CA GLN A 178 -12.89 -15.37 -13.95
C GLN A 178 -12.65 -16.29 -12.74
N PRO A 179 -13.38 -16.12 -11.63
CA PRO A 179 -13.33 -17.04 -10.51
C PRO A 179 -13.69 -18.47 -10.94
N VAL A 180 -13.12 -19.45 -10.23
CA VAL A 180 -13.50 -20.85 -10.42
C VAL A 180 -15.00 -21.03 -10.13
N GLY A 181 -15.72 -21.64 -11.08
CA GLY A 181 -17.17 -21.81 -10.98
C GLY A 181 -17.59 -22.57 -9.72
N GLY A 182 -18.68 -22.11 -9.09
CA GLY A 182 -19.25 -22.72 -7.89
C GLY A 182 -18.61 -22.30 -6.56
N GLN A 183 -17.57 -21.44 -6.58
CA GLN A 183 -17.00 -20.83 -5.38
C GLN A 183 -17.73 -19.52 -5.02
N PRO A 184 -17.85 -19.18 -3.73
CA PRO A 184 -18.37 -17.89 -3.32
C PRO A 184 -17.40 -16.78 -3.73
N TYR A 185 -17.94 -15.63 -4.12
CA TYR A 185 -17.18 -14.43 -4.47
C TYR A 185 -17.87 -13.18 -3.89
N PRO A 186 -17.14 -12.07 -3.69
CA PRO A 186 -17.72 -10.82 -3.21
C PRO A 186 -18.83 -10.30 -4.13
N SER A 187 -19.92 -9.81 -3.54
CA SER A 187 -20.97 -9.07 -4.27
C SER A 187 -20.40 -7.89 -5.06
N SER A 188 -21.05 -7.56 -6.17
CA SER A 188 -20.80 -6.35 -6.97
C SER A 188 -20.81 -5.10 -6.09
N ARG A 189 -19.77 -4.28 -6.19
CA ARG A 189 -19.55 -3.15 -5.27
C ARG A 189 -18.78 -1.99 -5.87
N SER A 190 -19.08 -0.79 -5.38
CA SER A 190 -18.31 0.44 -5.62
C SER A 190 -17.77 1.01 -4.30
N SER A 191 -16.79 1.92 -4.37
CA SER A 191 -16.19 2.59 -3.21
C SER A 191 -15.62 1.63 -2.15
N HIS A 192 -15.23 0.43 -2.58
CA HIS A 192 -14.45 -0.50 -1.77
C HIS A 192 -12.98 -0.07 -1.78
N THR A 193 -12.14 -0.75 -1.01
CA THR A 193 -10.70 -0.56 -1.04
C THR A 193 -9.99 -1.85 -1.42
N ILE A 194 -8.81 -1.73 -2.03
CA ILE A 194 -7.98 -2.85 -2.46
C ILE A 194 -6.56 -2.69 -1.94
N ALA A 195 -5.96 -3.80 -1.52
CA ALA A 195 -4.53 -3.91 -1.31
C ALA A 195 -4.02 -5.19 -2.00
N ALA A 196 -2.74 -5.23 -2.36
CA ALA A 196 -2.18 -6.40 -3.01
C ALA A 196 -0.83 -6.79 -2.44
N SER A 197 -0.58 -8.09 -2.47
CA SER A 197 0.68 -8.73 -2.10
C SER A 197 1.21 -9.49 -3.32
N ASP A 198 2.50 -9.33 -3.63
CA ASP A 198 3.19 -10.21 -4.60
C ASP A 198 3.28 -11.66 -4.08
N GLU A 199 3.06 -11.86 -2.79
CA GLU A 199 3.12 -13.18 -2.15
C GLU A 199 1.77 -13.94 -2.24
N PRO A 200 1.82 -15.28 -2.38
CA PRO A 200 3.02 -16.10 -2.48
C PRO A 200 3.72 -15.88 -3.83
N ARG A 201 5.03 -15.62 -3.83
CA ARG A 201 5.84 -15.56 -5.06
C ARG A 201 6.03 -16.97 -5.59
N ALA A 202 5.90 -17.15 -6.90
CA ALA A 202 6.33 -18.39 -7.55
C ALA A 202 7.83 -18.62 -7.23
N GLU A 203 8.16 -19.66 -6.46
CA GLU A 203 9.54 -19.94 -6.08
C GLU A 203 10.40 -20.20 -7.34
N GLY A 204 11.49 -19.42 -7.46
CA GLY A 204 12.57 -19.67 -8.41
C GLY A 204 12.31 -19.21 -9.84
N LYS A 205 12.66 -17.95 -10.15
CA LYS A 205 13.47 -17.56 -11.33
C LYS A 205 13.72 -16.05 -11.34
N THR A 206 14.99 -15.69 -11.49
CA THR A 206 15.44 -14.35 -11.86
C THR A 206 14.71 -13.91 -13.13
N TYR A 207 14.11 -12.71 -13.11
CA TYR A 207 13.50 -12.10 -14.28
C TYR A 207 14.58 -11.95 -15.37
N HIS A 208 14.47 -12.72 -16.45
CA HIS A 208 15.27 -12.47 -17.65
C HIS A 208 14.50 -11.47 -18.49
N GLU A 209 14.98 -10.23 -18.51
CA GLU A 209 14.54 -9.18 -19.42
C GLU A 209 14.55 -9.74 -20.85
N ARG A 210 13.37 -10.01 -21.41
CA ARG A 210 13.26 -10.46 -22.80
C ARG A 210 13.32 -9.23 -23.67
N PHE A 211 14.43 -9.08 -24.42
CA PHE A 211 14.57 -8.04 -25.43
C PHE A 211 13.35 -8.03 -26.39
N PRO A 212 12.88 -6.85 -26.83
CA PRO A 212 11.68 -6.75 -27.64
C PRO A 212 11.98 -7.15 -29.09
N GLN A 213 11.74 -8.41 -29.47
CA GLN A 213 11.63 -8.78 -30.88
C GLN A 213 10.51 -9.81 -31.17
N GLN A 214 9.67 -9.38 -32.13
CA GLN A 214 8.62 -10.05 -32.91
C GLN A 214 7.17 -10.04 -32.40
N PRO A 215 6.19 -9.69 -33.28
CA PRO A 215 4.77 -9.80 -32.98
C PRO A 215 4.38 -11.27 -32.86
N LEU A 216 3.76 -11.63 -31.74
CA LEU A 216 3.13 -12.94 -31.54
C LEU A 216 1.92 -13.09 -32.47
N ASP A 217 1.89 -14.18 -33.22
CA ASP A 217 0.76 -14.62 -34.06
C ASP A 217 -0.50 -14.80 -33.17
N PRO A 218 -1.50 -13.90 -33.26
CA PRO A 218 -2.67 -13.93 -32.37
C PRO A 218 -3.57 -15.15 -32.62
N ALA A 219 -3.39 -15.86 -33.74
CA ALA A 219 -4.21 -17.01 -34.11
C ALA A 219 -3.77 -18.32 -33.44
N LYS A 220 -2.63 -18.34 -32.72
CA LYS A 220 -2.12 -19.52 -32.02
C LYS A 220 -2.31 -19.41 -30.50
N ALA A 221 -3.57 -19.57 -30.11
CA ALA A 221 -4.03 -20.22 -28.88
C ALA A 221 -3.60 -19.59 -27.53
N VAL A 222 -4.46 -18.68 -27.06
CA VAL A 222 -4.78 -18.51 -25.65
C VAL A 222 -5.90 -19.49 -25.29
N PRO A 223 -5.64 -20.46 -24.40
CA PRO A 223 -6.47 -20.70 -23.24
C PRO A 223 -5.86 -19.93 -22.07
N GLU A 224 -6.66 -19.18 -21.32
CA GLU A 224 -6.21 -18.54 -20.08
C GLU A 224 -6.28 -19.54 -18.90
N PRO A 225 -5.16 -20.10 -18.43
CA PRO A 225 -4.72 -19.90 -17.06
C PRO A 225 -3.95 -18.56 -16.96
N PRO A 226 -3.66 -18.02 -15.77
CA PRO A 226 -2.50 -17.14 -15.66
C PRO A 226 -1.33 -17.86 -16.34
N ARG A 227 -0.36 -17.12 -16.89
CA ARG A 227 0.92 -17.77 -17.15
C ARG A 227 1.28 -18.50 -15.84
N ALA A 228 1.77 -19.73 -15.92
CA ALA A 228 1.96 -20.59 -14.74
C ALA A 228 2.90 -19.97 -13.65
N ASP A 229 3.41 -18.77 -13.90
CA ASP A 229 4.28 -17.94 -13.07
C ASP A 229 3.58 -16.70 -12.44
N THR A 230 2.37 -16.29 -12.84
CA THR A 230 1.70 -15.13 -12.19
C THR A 230 1.15 -15.53 -10.82
N SER A 231 1.62 -14.88 -9.77
CA SER A 231 1.32 -15.20 -8.39
C SER A 231 1.08 -13.93 -7.57
N GLY A 232 0.34 -14.04 -6.48
CA GLY A 232 -0.01 -12.92 -5.61
C GLY A 232 -1.44 -13.01 -5.10
N THR A 233 -1.76 -12.13 -4.16
CA THR A 233 -3.07 -12.08 -3.49
C THR A 233 -3.61 -10.65 -3.49
N LEU A 234 -4.85 -10.48 -3.91
CA LEU A 234 -5.60 -9.22 -3.79
C LEU A 234 -6.51 -9.27 -2.56
N PHE A 235 -6.64 -8.16 -1.83
CA PHE A 235 -7.51 -8.02 -0.69
C PHE A 235 -8.56 -6.95 -0.97
N ILE A 236 -9.84 -7.30 -0.94
CA ILE A 236 -10.97 -6.38 -1.13
C ILE A 236 -11.68 -6.19 0.20
N ILE A 237 -11.91 -4.94 0.59
CA ILE A 237 -12.53 -4.59 1.87
C ILE A 237 -13.68 -3.61 1.65
N GLY A 238 -14.84 -3.91 2.25
CA GLY A 238 -15.97 -3.00 2.34
C GLY A 238 -16.56 -2.57 0.99
N GLY A 239 -16.94 -1.29 0.90
CA GLY A 239 -17.65 -0.71 -0.24
C GLY A 239 -19.16 -0.85 -0.13
N LYS A 240 -19.87 -0.49 -1.21
CA LYS A 240 -21.33 -0.44 -1.26
C LYS A 240 -21.89 -1.30 -2.38
N GLY A 241 -22.89 -2.11 -2.05
CA GLY A 241 -23.61 -2.98 -2.98
C GLY A 241 -24.66 -2.26 -3.83
N THR A 242 -25.25 -3.02 -4.77
CA THR A 242 -26.35 -2.54 -5.62
C THR A 242 -27.62 -2.21 -4.85
N ASP A 243 -27.83 -2.86 -3.70
CA ASP A 243 -28.93 -2.61 -2.76
C ASP A 243 -28.68 -1.42 -1.82
N GLY A 244 -27.52 -0.77 -1.94
CA GLY A 244 -27.10 0.31 -1.06
C GLY A 244 -26.50 -0.17 0.27
N THR A 245 -26.41 -1.47 0.52
CA THR A 245 -25.75 -2.00 1.72
C THR A 245 -24.27 -1.65 1.69
N ILE A 246 -23.80 -1.03 2.78
CA ILE A 246 -22.37 -0.81 3.02
C ILE A 246 -21.81 -2.04 3.70
N TYR A 247 -20.81 -2.64 3.09
CA TYR A 247 -20.20 -3.88 3.54
C TYR A 247 -19.08 -3.63 4.55
N ASN A 248 -18.88 -4.61 5.43
CA ASN A 248 -17.72 -4.73 6.32
C ASN A 248 -16.98 -6.05 6.07
N ASP A 249 -17.25 -6.73 4.96
CA ASP A 249 -16.58 -7.97 4.61
C ASP A 249 -15.16 -7.71 4.10
N THR A 250 -14.31 -8.72 4.26
CA THR A 250 -12.96 -8.75 3.69
C THR A 250 -12.82 -10.02 2.86
N TRP A 251 -12.25 -9.89 1.67
CA TRP A 251 -12.06 -10.99 0.73
C TRP A 251 -10.62 -11.03 0.25
N GLY A 252 -10.03 -12.22 0.19
CA GLY A 252 -8.76 -12.47 -0.49
C GLY A 252 -9.01 -13.15 -1.85
N PHE A 253 -8.30 -12.74 -2.89
CA PHE A 253 -8.29 -13.40 -4.21
C PHE A 253 -6.89 -13.90 -4.52
N ASP A 254 -6.71 -15.22 -4.60
CA ASP A 254 -5.48 -15.84 -5.09
C ASP A 254 -5.48 -15.76 -6.63
N ILE A 255 -4.53 -15.00 -7.19
CA ILE A 255 -4.42 -14.74 -8.64
C ILE A 255 -4.16 -16.03 -9.42
N ARG A 256 -3.37 -16.94 -8.84
CA ARG A 256 -2.95 -18.18 -9.48
C ARG A 256 -4.07 -19.21 -9.52
N THR A 257 -4.81 -19.38 -8.42
CA THR A 257 -5.92 -20.34 -8.36
C THR A 257 -7.25 -19.75 -8.83
N ARG A 258 -7.35 -18.42 -8.93
CA ARG A 258 -8.58 -17.68 -9.25
C ARG A 258 -9.71 -17.95 -8.25
N SER A 259 -9.33 -18.04 -6.99
CA SER A 259 -10.25 -18.40 -5.91
C SER A 259 -10.38 -17.22 -4.96
N TRP A 260 -11.63 -16.87 -4.67
CA TRP A 260 -11.97 -15.96 -3.59
C TRP A 260 -12.05 -16.72 -2.28
N SER A 261 -11.62 -16.08 -1.19
CA SER A 261 -11.72 -16.59 0.17
C SER A 261 -12.23 -15.47 1.07
N ALA A 262 -13.27 -15.75 1.84
CA ALA A 262 -13.74 -14.83 2.87
C ALA A 262 -12.72 -14.77 4.01
N LEU A 263 -12.42 -13.55 4.46
CA LEU A 263 -11.52 -13.25 5.56
C LEU A 263 -12.33 -12.59 6.69
N PRO A 264 -11.74 -12.37 7.90
CA PRO A 264 -12.43 -11.71 8.99
C PRO A 264 -13.03 -10.37 8.59
N ILE A 265 -14.27 -10.12 9.03
CA ILE A 265 -14.97 -8.86 8.79
C ILE A 265 -14.32 -7.70 9.54
N THR A 266 -14.35 -6.50 8.97
CA THR A 266 -13.87 -5.28 9.61
C THR A 266 -14.80 -4.89 10.77
N PRO A 267 -14.29 -4.12 11.77
CA PRO A 267 -15.09 -3.70 12.92
C PRO A 267 -16.30 -2.84 12.57
N SER A 268 -16.27 -2.16 11.43
CA SER A 268 -17.36 -1.31 10.96
C SER A 268 -17.49 -1.38 9.43
N PRO A 269 -18.72 -1.27 8.90
CA PRO A 269 -18.94 -1.12 7.46
C PRO A 269 -18.37 0.22 7.00
N SER A 270 -17.81 0.25 5.79
CA SER A 270 -17.20 1.48 5.29
C SER A 270 -17.12 1.55 3.77
N THR A 271 -17.35 2.75 3.23
CA THR A 271 -16.95 3.14 1.87
C THR A 271 -15.75 4.07 1.91
N ASP A 272 -14.97 4.07 0.83
CA ASP A 272 -13.86 5.00 0.60
C ASP A 272 -12.82 4.98 1.74
N SER A 273 -12.65 3.81 2.36
CA SER A 273 -11.57 3.52 3.31
C SER A 273 -10.25 3.32 2.56
N SER A 274 -9.15 3.40 3.28
CA SER A 274 -7.83 3.18 2.70
C SER A 274 -7.15 1.98 3.35
N ALA A 275 -6.63 1.07 2.52
CA ALA A 275 -5.97 -0.13 2.98
C ALA A 275 -4.59 -0.30 2.36
N VAL A 276 -3.65 -0.82 3.15
CA VAL A 276 -2.26 -0.98 2.73
C VAL A 276 -1.62 -2.18 3.43
N ILE A 277 -0.72 -2.87 2.74
CA ILE A 277 0.08 -3.94 3.33
C ILE A 277 1.44 -3.37 3.76
N ALA A 278 1.81 -3.61 5.02
CA ALA A 278 3.15 -3.37 5.54
C ALA A 278 3.61 -4.58 6.36
N GLY A 279 4.77 -5.14 6.01
CA GLY A 279 5.23 -6.42 6.54
C GLY A 279 4.22 -7.55 6.27
N SER A 280 3.76 -8.20 7.34
CA SER A 280 2.77 -9.29 7.28
C SER A 280 1.35 -8.85 7.65
N HIS A 281 1.10 -7.54 7.73
CA HIS A 281 -0.19 -7.01 8.17
C HIS A 281 -0.85 -6.18 7.07
N LEU A 282 -2.16 -6.30 6.99
CA LEU A 282 -3.05 -5.44 6.24
C LEU A 282 -3.60 -4.37 7.19
N TYR A 283 -3.31 -3.12 6.91
CA TYR A 283 -3.78 -1.97 7.68
C TYR A 283 -4.96 -1.31 6.98
N LEU A 284 -5.92 -0.80 7.76
CA LEU A 284 -7.12 -0.12 7.29
C LEU A 284 -7.34 1.16 8.08
N PHE A 285 -7.65 2.26 7.40
CA PHE A 285 -7.95 3.55 8.00
C PHE A 285 -9.14 4.24 7.32
N GLY A 286 -9.92 4.96 8.14
CA GLY A 286 -10.91 5.91 7.67
C GLY A 286 -12.11 5.26 6.95
N GLY A 287 -12.75 6.07 6.11
CA GLY A 287 -13.96 5.70 5.37
C GLY A 287 -15.22 6.39 5.89
N HIS A 288 -16.36 6.00 5.36
CA HIS A 288 -17.68 6.48 5.77
C HIS A 288 -18.65 5.29 5.94
N ASP A 289 -19.31 5.19 7.09
CA ASP A 289 -20.19 4.04 7.43
C ASP A 289 -21.65 4.22 6.97
N GLY A 290 -21.94 5.33 6.31
CA GLY A 290 -23.29 5.75 5.90
C GLY A 290 -23.88 6.84 6.80
N ASN A 291 -23.35 7.02 8.01
CA ASN A 291 -23.77 8.03 8.97
C ASN A 291 -22.65 9.00 9.36
N SER A 292 -21.40 8.53 9.42
CA SER A 292 -20.27 9.28 9.94
C SER A 292 -18.97 8.91 9.24
N TYR A 293 -18.06 9.89 9.20
CA TYR A 293 -16.67 9.66 8.83
C TYR A 293 -15.96 8.85 9.91
N LEU A 294 -15.09 7.93 9.51
CA LEU A 294 -14.37 7.02 10.38
C LEU A 294 -12.92 7.48 10.61
N GLY A 295 -12.30 6.99 11.69
CA GLY A 295 -10.98 7.40 12.18
C GLY A 295 -11.07 8.07 13.55
N PRO A 296 -9.94 8.46 14.18
CA PRO A 296 -8.53 8.26 13.78
C PRO A 296 -7.98 6.83 13.93
N SER A 297 -8.79 5.87 14.38
CA SER A 297 -8.33 4.49 14.58
C SER A 297 -7.81 3.85 13.29
N ILE A 298 -6.66 3.19 13.40
CA ILE A 298 -6.14 2.27 12.40
C ILE A 298 -6.48 0.85 12.86
N PHE A 299 -6.93 0.01 11.95
CA PHE A 299 -7.12 -1.42 12.18
C PHE A 299 -6.05 -2.20 11.43
N SER A 300 -5.64 -3.35 11.98
CA SER A 300 -4.69 -4.26 11.35
C SER A 300 -5.19 -5.70 11.38
N LEU A 301 -4.88 -6.45 10.33
CA LEU A 301 -5.13 -7.88 10.21
C LEU A 301 -3.82 -8.58 9.84
N ASP A 302 -3.43 -9.60 10.60
CA ASP A 302 -2.30 -10.47 10.23
C ASP A 302 -2.72 -11.34 9.04
N ILE A 303 -2.02 -11.17 7.92
CA ILE A 303 -2.28 -11.89 6.66
C ILE A 303 -1.16 -12.90 6.35
N SER A 304 -0.22 -13.13 7.27
CA SER A 304 0.92 -14.03 7.08
C SER A 304 0.52 -15.43 6.63
N GLY A 305 -0.54 -16.00 7.22
CA GLY A 305 -1.06 -17.31 6.83
C GLY A 305 -1.62 -17.32 5.41
N VAL A 306 -2.33 -16.25 5.02
CA VAL A 306 -2.96 -16.10 3.71
C VAL A 306 -1.91 -15.99 2.61
N ILE A 307 -0.87 -15.16 2.80
CA ILE A 307 0.11 -14.88 1.75
C ILE A 307 1.24 -15.92 1.65
N ARG A 308 1.48 -16.74 2.69
CA ARG A 308 2.58 -17.74 2.70
C ARG A 308 2.18 -19.12 2.17
N THR A 309 0.89 -19.40 1.98
CA THR A 309 0.42 -20.73 1.58
C THR A 309 -0.01 -20.76 0.11
N SER A 310 0.82 -21.32 -0.76
CA SER A 310 0.52 -21.50 -2.20
C SER A 310 -0.42 -22.69 -2.48
N ASN A 311 -0.97 -23.35 -1.46
CA ASN A 311 -1.80 -24.54 -1.59
C ASN A 311 -3.06 -24.44 -0.74
N ILE A 312 -3.98 -23.53 -1.06
CA ILE A 312 -5.25 -23.46 -0.34
C ILE A 312 -6.23 -24.45 -0.97
N SER A 313 -6.10 -25.72 -0.56
CA SER A 313 -7.27 -26.51 -0.21
C SER A 313 -7.46 -26.30 1.30
N LEU A 314 -8.39 -25.40 1.66
CA LEU A 314 -8.77 -25.01 3.02
C LEU A 314 -7.85 -23.97 3.73
N PRO A 315 -8.46 -23.10 4.56
CA PRO A 315 -7.80 -21.91 5.08
C PRO A 315 -6.63 -22.32 5.97
N PRO A 316 -5.54 -21.55 6.02
CA PRO A 316 -4.79 -21.49 7.25
C PRO A 316 -5.74 -20.83 8.24
N THR A 317 -6.56 -21.61 8.93
CA THR A 317 -6.78 -21.26 10.33
C THR A 317 -5.38 -21.14 10.90
N PRO A 318 -4.97 -19.99 11.46
CA PRO A 318 -4.01 -20.07 12.55
C PRO A 318 -4.53 -21.13 13.50
N ASP A 319 -3.66 -21.65 14.34
CA ASP A 319 -4.05 -22.48 15.47
C ASP A 319 -4.97 -21.75 16.49
N THR A 320 -5.58 -20.62 16.10
CA THR A 320 -6.54 -19.79 16.83
C THR A 320 -7.87 -19.68 16.06
N PRO A 321 -8.98 -20.18 16.60
CA PRO A 321 -10.32 -19.75 16.15
C PRO A 321 -10.44 -18.23 16.31
N GLY A 322 -10.70 -17.50 15.21
CA GLY A 322 -10.92 -16.05 15.23
C GLY A 322 -9.65 -15.21 15.43
N TRP A 323 -8.94 -14.88 14.34
CA TRP A 323 -7.96 -13.78 14.29
C TRP A 323 -8.64 -12.46 13.86
N PRO A 324 -9.33 -11.73 14.76
CA PRO A 324 -10.07 -10.54 14.36
C PRO A 324 -9.12 -9.45 13.88
N TRP A 325 -9.67 -8.49 13.14
CA TRP A 325 -9.05 -7.18 13.01
C TRP A 325 -8.77 -6.61 14.39
N GLN A 326 -7.56 -6.09 14.58
CA GLN A 326 -7.10 -5.49 15.82
C GLN A 326 -7.00 -3.98 15.65
N THR A 327 -7.48 -3.22 16.63
CA THR A 327 -7.20 -1.79 16.70
C THR A 327 -5.72 -1.59 17.01
N VAL A 328 -5.04 -0.82 16.19
CA VAL A 328 -3.67 -0.39 16.45
C VAL A 328 -3.72 0.74 17.48
N SER A 329 -2.88 0.67 18.52
CA SER A 329 -2.80 1.69 19.58
C SER A 329 -2.40 3.06 19.02
N PHE A 330 -3.01 4.12 19.53
CA PHE A 330 -2.58 5.50 19.28
C PHE A 330 -3.08 6.41 20.40
N ASP A 331 -2.48 7.60 20.52
CA ASP A 331 -2.98 8.66 21.40
C ASP A 331 -4.25 9.30 20.80
N PRO A 332 -5.44 9.12 21.40
CA PRO A 332 -6.68 9.64 20.84
C PRO A 332 -6.78 11.17 20.83
N SER A 333 -5.91 11.86 21.58
CA SER A 333 -5.85 13.32 21.60
C SER A 333 -5.00 13.92 20.47
N ALA A 334 -4.25 13.08 19.75
CA ALA A 334 -3.33 13.48 18.69
C ALA A 334 -3.52 12.62 17.44
N GLY A 335 -4.06 13.23 16.37
CA GLY A 335 -4.19 12.54 15.09
C GLY A 335 -5.11 13.22 14.08
N PRO A 336 -5.20 12.64 12.88
CA PRO A 336 -6.08 13.12 11.83
C PRO A 336 -7.54 13.07 12.29
N SER A 337 -8.31 14.09 11.90
CA SER A 337 -9.77 14.03 12.02
C SER A 337 -10.37 12.83 11.25
N PRO A 338 -11.54 12.29 11.67
CA PRO A 338 -12.25 11.28 10.92
C PRO A 338 -12.53 11.74 9.48
N ARG A 339 -12.28 10.85 8.51
CA ARG A 339 -12.32 11.17 7.08
C ARG A 339 -12.52 9.96 6.19
N SER A 340 -12.99 10.20 4.97
CA SER A 340 -13.08 9.20 3.89
C SER A 340 -12.30 9.65 2.65
N GLY A 341 -12.01 8.73 1.75
CA GLY A 341 -11.27 9.00 0.51
C GLY A 341 -9.85 9.49 0.72
N ALA A 342 -9.27 9.24 1.91
CA ALA A 342 -7.87 9.54 2.18
C ALA A 342 -6.95 8.47 1.56
N SER A 343 -5.72 8.85 1.22
CA SER A 343 -4.71 7.88 0.77
C SER A 343 -3.87 7.39 1.94
N LEU A 344 -3.54 6.10 1.96
CA LEU A 344 -2.65 5.51 2.97
C LEU A 344 -1.52 4.79 2.25
N VAL A 345 -0.28 5.23 2.45
CA VAL A 345 0.89 4.72 1.73
C VAL A 345 1.95 4.27 2.73
N PRO A 346 2.58 3.08 2.55
CA PRO A 346 3.63 2.64 3.46
C PRO A 346 4.96 3.28 3.04
N VAL A 347 5.64 3.91 3.99
CA VAL A 347 6.92 4.59 3.76
C VAL A 347 8.00 4.12 4.75
N THR A 348 9.24 4.12 4.29
CA THR A 348 10.42 3.92 5.14
C THR A 348 11.37 5.11 5.01
N THR A 349 11.97 5.51 6.12
CA THR A 349 13.01 6.55 6.20
C THR A 349 14.42 5.95 6.19
N GLY A 350 14.62 4.80 5.54
CA GLY A 350 15.95 4.22 5.31
C GLY A 350 16.70 3.67 6.54
N GLN A 351 16.09 3.66 7.74
CA GLN A 351 16.75 3.26 9.00
C GLN A 351 16.05 2.11 9.74
N GLY A 352 15.28 1.29 9.02
CA GLY A 352 14.53 0.16 9.58
C GLY A 352 13.29 0.56 10.38
N ARG A 353 12.82 1.81 10.22
CA ARG A 353 11.50 2.26 10.67
C ARG A 353 10.54 2.29 9.49
N GLU A 354 9.31 1.84 9.74
CA GLU A 354 8.20 1.90 8.80
C GLU A 354 7.13 2.84 9.34
N TYR A 355 6.50 3.58 8.43
CA TYR A 355 5.43 4.51 8.73
C TYR A 355 4.30 4.32 7.74
N LEU A 356 3.11 4.72 8.15
CA LEU A 356 1.99 4.94 7.26
C LEU A 356 1.83 6.43 7.03
N LEU A 357 1.87 6.84 5.76
CA LEU A 357 1.61 8.20 5.33
C LEU A 357 0.13 8.32 4.94
N LEU A 358 -0.62 9.11 5.69
CA LEU A 358 -2.01 9.43 5.40
C LEU A 358 -2.08 10.79 4.70
N ILE A 359 -2.63 10.81 3.48
CA ILE A 359 -2.69 12.02 2.66
C ILE A 359 -4.15 12.42 2.45
N SER A 360 -4.49 13.65 2.82
CA SER A 360 -5.76 14.30 2.48
C SER A 360 -6.99 13.49 2.91
N GLY A 361 -8.04 13.49 2.09
CA GLY A 361 -9.36 12.92 2.36
C GLY A 361 -10.44 14.00 2.50
N THR A 362 -11.65 13.58 2.82
CA THR A 362 -12.81 14.45 3.07
C THR A 362 -13.31 14.21 4.48
N GLY A 363 -13.44 15.29 5.25
CA GLY A 363 -14.03 15.27 6.59
C GLY A 363 -15.37 16.01 6.62
N SER A 364 -15.87 16.25 7.82
CA SER A 364 -17.15 16.95 8.04
C SER A 364 -17.20 18.38 7.47
N SER A 365 -16.06 19.05 7.36
CA SER A 365 -15.93 20.41 6.82
C SER A 365 -15.54 20.45 5.34
N GLY A 366 -15.46 19.30 4.66
CA GLY A 366 -15.06 19.20 3.26
C GLY A 366 -13.67 18.61 3.04
N PRO A 367 -13.07 18.82 1.85
CA PRO A 367 -11.76 18.29 1.50
C PRO A 367 -10.63 18.81 2.40
N LEU A 368 -9.71 17.93 2.77
CA LEU A 368 -8.61 18.19 3.70
C LEU A 368 -7.28 18.25 2.94
N ALA A 369 -6.40 19.17 3.30
CA ALA A 369 -5.08 19.37 2.67
C ALA A 369 -3.90 18.85 3.51
N ASP A 370 -4.20 18.25 4.66
CA ASP A 370 -3.22 17.79 5.64
C ASP A 370 -2.59 16.45 5.24
N VAL A 371 -1.37 16.23 5.72
CA VAL A 371 -0.65 14.96 5.56
C VAL A 371 -0.12 14.54 6.91
N TRP A 372 -0.40 13.30 7.29
CA TRP A 372 -0.06 12.73 8.58
C TRP A 372 0.84 11.52 8.41
N SER A 373 1.70 11.29 9.39
CA SER A 373 2.51 10.08 9.49
C SER A 373 2.18 9.34 10.77
N TYR A 374 2.00 8.03 10.67
CA TYR A 374 1.87 7.13 11.81
C TYR A 374 3.06 6.19 11.85
N GLN A 375 3.78 6.12 12.97
CA GLN A 375 4.93 5.23 13.11
C GLN A 375 4.46 3.82 13.45
N LEU A 376 4.74 2.85 12.57
CA LEU A 376 4.42 1.45 12.84
C LEU A 376 5.34 0.87 13.93
N PRO A 377 4.86 -0.12 14.72
CA PRO A 377 5.70 -0.84 15.65
C PRO A 377 6.92 -1.45 14.94
N SER A 378 8.10 -1.36 15.57
CA SER A 378 9.29 -2.02 15.04
C SER A 378 9.07 -3.55 15.05
N SER A 379 8.96 -4.17 13.87
CA SER A 379 8.83 -5.63 13.76
C SER A 379 10.21 -6.29 13.56
N GLY A 380 10.47 -7.41 14.26
CA GLY A 380 11.66 -8.26 14.06
C GLY A 380 13.01 -7.75 14.60
N ARG A 381 14.10 -8.40 14.18
CA ARG A 381 15.52 -8.12 14.55
C ARG A 381 16.06 -6.82 13.89
N SER A 382 15.29 -5.73 13.90
CA SER A 382 15.70 -4.48 13.25
C SER A 382 16.59 -3.63 14.15
N ALA A 383 17.46 -2.81 13.55
CA ALA A 383 18.25 -1.82 14.28
C ALA A 383 17.38 -0.78 15.01
N ALA A 384 16.13 -0.57 14.55
CA ALA A 384 15.16 0.30 15.21
C ALA A 384 14.74 -0.24 16.59
N LEU A 385 14.51 -1.55 16.73
CA LEU A 385 14.20 -2.18 18.02
C LEU A 385 15.34 -1.99 19.04
N THR A 386 16.59 -2.14 18.60
CA THR A 386 17.77 -1.88 19.45
C THR A 386 17.86 -0.42 19.87
N LYS A 387 17.59 0.52 18.94
CA LYS A 387 17.55 1.96 19.24
C LYS A 387 16.44 2.30 20.24
N ASP A 388 15.26 1.71 20.08
CA ASP A 388 14.10 2.01 20.92
C ASP A 388 14.25 1.47 22.34
N LYS A 389 14.75 0.22 22.49
CA LYS A 389 15.15 -0.31 23.80
C LYS A 389 16.24 0.53 24.47
N THR A 390 17.15 1.10 23.68
CA THR A 390 18.19 1.99 24.19
C THR A 390 17.61 3.34 24.63
N ARG A 391 16.66 3.92 23.88
CA ARG A 391 15.96 5.17 24.23
C ARG A 391 15.13 5.02 25.50
N GLU A 392 14.37 3.93 25.60
CA GLU A 392 13.60 3.59 26.80
C GLU A 392 14.53 3.45 28.02
N ALA A 393 15.66 2.75 27.87
CA ALA A 393 16.65 2.58 28.93
C ALA A 393 17.32 3.89 29.41
N ILE A 394 17.39 4.92 28.56
CA ILE A 394 17.93 6.25 28.92
C ILE A 394 16.84 7.29 29.22
N GLY A 395 15.58 6.87 29.36
CA GLY A 395 14.45 7.76 29.69
C GLY A 395 14.08 8.77 28.60
N ARG A 396 14.39 8.48 27.33
CA ARG A 396 14.00 9.31 26.18
C ARG A 396 12.75 8.75 25.51
N ASP A 397 11.83 9.65 25.16
CA ASP A 397 10.59 9.33 24.49
C ASP A 397 10.85 8.65 23.12
N THR A 398 10.21 7.50 22.91
CA THR A 398 10.33 6.69 21.70
C THR A 398 9.36 7.16 20.61
N LYS A 399 8.34 7.97 20.95
CA LYS A 399 7.23 8.41 20.06
C LYS A 399 6.65 7.26 19.23
N MET A 400 6.61 6.06 19.78
CA MET A 400 5.93 4.94 19.14
C MET A 400 4.44 5.20 19.11
N GLU A 401 3.75 4.74 18.06
CA GLU A 401 2.29 4.73 18.01
C GLU A 401 1.65 6.12 18.02
N THR A 402 2.39 7.17 17.68
CA THR A 402 1.87 8.54 17.59
C THR A 402 1.68 8.99 16.15
N TRP A 403 0.58 9.70 15.92
CA TRP A 403 0.40 10.51 14.72
C TRP A 403 1.23 11.79 14.82
N ALA A 404 1.84 12.18 13.71
CA ALA A 404 2.48 13.48 13.56
C ALA A 404 2.19 14.06 12.18
N GLU A 405 1.79 15.32 12.13
CA GLU A 405 1.63 16.05 10.87
C GLU A 405 2.98 16.20 10.18
N VAL A 406 3.00 15.91 8.88
CA VAL A 406 4.20 15.94 8.05
C VAL A 406 4.56 17.38 7.74
N GLN A 407 5.83 17.72 7.91
CA GLN A 407 6.35 19.01 7.48
C GLN A 407 6.79 18.88 6.03
N TYR A 408 6.39 19.83 5.17
CA TYR A 408 6.76 19.75 3.77
C TYR A 408 7.24 21.07 3.17
N LEU A 409 8.10 20.93 2.17
CA LEU A 409 8.53 21.98 1.25
C LEU A 409 7.90 21.74 -0.14
N TYR A 410 7.88 22.77 -0.96
CA TYR A 410 7.39 22.74 -2.34
C TYR A 410 8.53 22.93 -3.31
N VAL A 411 8.51 22.21 -4.42
CA VAL A 411 9.42 22.45 -5.55
C VAL A 411 8.85 23.57 -6.41
N ASN A 412 9.57 24.68 -6.54
CA ASN A 412 9.18 25.79 -7.42
C ASN A 412 9.51 25.48 -8.90
N ALA A 413 9.16 26.41 -9.80
CA ALA A 413 9.45 26.30 -11.23
C ALA A 413 10.94 26.19 -11.56
N GLU A 414 11.83 26.66 -10.68
CA GLU A 414 13.29 26.52 -10.82
C GLU A 414 13.84 25.18 -10.32
N GLY A 415 13.01 24.34 -9.68
CA GLY A 415 13.41 23.05 -9.11
C GLY A 415 13.93 23.12 -7.66
N ASP A 416 13.85 24.28 -7.01
CA ASP A 416 14.29 24.50 -5.63
C ASP A 416 13.18 24.17 -4.61
N ALA A 417 13.55 23.52 -3.51
CA ALA A 417 12.65 23.24 -2.40
C ALA A 417 12.47 24.48 -1.49
N VAL A 418 11.26 25.04 -1.44
CA VAL A 418 10.92 26.26 -0.72
C VAL A 418 9.75 26.05 0.24
N LYS A 419 9.69 26.84 1.32
CA LYS A 419 8.49 26.88 2.18
C LYS A 419 7.37 27.60 1.46
N ALA A 420 6.12 27.13 1.62
CA ALA A 420 4.95 27.89 1.16
C ALA A 420 4.95 29.29 1.77
N LYS A 421 4.76 30.31 0.93
CA LYS A 421 4.52 31.69 1.38
C LYS A 421 3.02 31.96 1.38
N GLN A 422 2.53 32.66 2.41
CA GLN A 422 1.14 33.12 2.46
C GLN A 422 0.78 33.91 1.20
N GLY A 423 -0.26 33.47 0.48
CA GLY A 423 -0.75 34.11 -0.74
C GLY A 423 -0.14 33.61 -2.06
N GLN A 424 0.67 32.54 -2.06
CA GLN A 424 1.05 31.84 -3.30
C GLN A 424 0.01 30.79 -3.71
N VAL A 425 -0.16 30.62 -5.02
CA VAL A 425 -1.19 29.81 -5.68
C VAL A 425 -0.86 28.30 -5.72
N GLU A 426 0.39 27.93 -5.47
CA GLU A 426 0.90 26.55 -5.64
C GLU A 426 1.00 25.80 -4.30
N VAL A 427 -0.07 25.85 -3.49
CA VAL A 427 -0.15 25.07 -2.25
C VAL A 427 -0.95 23.80 -2.54
N PHE A 428 -0.58 22.68 -1.90
CA PHE A 428 -1.35 21.44 -2.00
C PHE A 428 -2.74 21.68 -1.41
N GLU A 429 -3.75 21.75 -2.27
CA GLU A 429 -5.12 22.02 -1.86
C GLU A 429 -5.86 20.73 -1.49
N GLY A 430 -6.84 20.88 -0.58
CA GLY A 430 -7.74 19.79 -0.23
C GLY A 430 -8.56 19.35 -1.45
N ARG A 431 -8.57 18.04 -1.70
CA ARG A 431 -9.25 17.43 -2.85
C ARG A 431 -10.02 16.19 -2.41
N SER A 432 -11.19 15.97 -2.99
CA SER A 432 -11.99 14.77 -2.79
C SER A 432 -12.00 13.90 -4.05
N GLY A 433 -12.21 12.59 -3.92
CA GLY A 433 -12.26 11.68 -5.07
C GLY A 433 -10.99 11.66 -5.93
N PHE A 434 -9.85 12.06 -5.38
CA PHE A 434 -8.56 11.92 -6.04
C PHE A 434 -8.13 10.46 -6.03
N ALA A 435 -7.21 10.09 -6.91
CA ALA A 435 -6.55 8.80 -6.86
C ALA A 435 -5.12 8.96 -6.35
N SER A 436 -4.60 7.91 -5.73
CA SER A 436 -3.22 7.90 -5.28
C SER A 436 -2.62 6.50 -5.34
N ALA A 437 -1.30 6.44 -5.43
CA ALA A 437 -0.56 5.19 -5.38
C ALA A 437 0.83 5.42 -4.79
N LYS A 438 1.42 4.34 -4.27
CA LYS A 438 2.82 4.33 -3.81
C LYS A 438 3.74 4.62 -5.00
N GLY A 439 4.68 5.54 -4.81
CA GLY A 439 5.75 5.80 -5.78
C GLY A 439 6.80 4.68 -5.82
N THR A 440 7.77 4.82 -6.71
CA THR A 440 8.83 3.84 -6.96
C THR A 440 10.19 4.51 -6.88
N GLU A 441 11.27 3.72 -6.78
CA GLU A 441 12.62 4.29 -6.84
C GLU A 441 12.91 5.00 -8.18
N VAL A 442 12.21 4.62 -9.24
CA VAL A 442 12.39 5.19 -10.59
C VAL A 442 11.83 6.60 -10.68
N ASP A 443 10.65 6.85 -10.12
CA ASP A 443 10.07 8.20 -10.03
C ASP A 443 10.66 9.01 -8.87
N GLY A 444 11.30 8.36 -7.90
CA GLY A 444 11.90 9.00 -6.73
C GLY A 444 10.87 9.51 -5.72
N ALA A 445 9.58 9.24 -5.93
CA ALA A 445 8.50 9.66 -5.07
C ALA A 445 8.13 8.56 -4.07
N THR A 446 7.61 8.98 -2.92
CA THR A 446 6.98 8.09 -1.94
C THR A 446 5.53 7.82 -2.30
N ALA A 447 4.80 8.84 -2.76
CA ALA A 447 3.43 8.73 -3.19
C ALA A 447 3.17 9.66 -4.37
N VAL A 448 2.25 9.25 -5.24
CA VAL A 448 1.72 10.06 -6.34
C VAL A 448 0.24 10.28 -6.08
N VAL A 449 -0.20 11.53 -6.17
CA VAL A 449 -1.60 11.94 -6.04
C VAL A 449 -2.04 12.55 -7.37
N TRP A 450 -3.25 12.25 -7.83
CA TRP A 450 -3.73 12.74 -9.12
C TRP A 450 -5.21 13.09 -9.11
N GLY A 451 -5.54 14.21 -9.77
CA GLY A 451 -6.90 14.66 -10.02
C GLY A 451 -7.73 14.87 -8.76
N GLY A 452 -9.01 14.49 -8.82
CA GLY A 452 -10.00 14.74 -7.77
C GLY A 452 -10.87 15.96 -8.06
N VAL A 453 -11.64 16.38 -7.07
CA VAL A 453 -12.46 17.60 -7.09
C VAL A 453 -11.87 18.58 -6.10
N GLY A 454 -11.53 19.78 -6.56
CA GLY A 454 -10.96 20.82 -5.70
C GLY A 454 -11.96 21.34 -4.68
N GLY A 455 -11.47 21.80 -3.53
CA GLY A 455 -12.30 22.40 -2.47
C GLY A 455 -12.87 23.79 -2.77
N ASN A 456 -12.61 24.36 -3.96
CA ASN A 456 -13.17 25.64 -4.38
C ASN A 456 -14.68 25.51 -4.70
N GLU A 457 -15.42 26.62 -4.64
CA GLU A 457 -16.89 26.65 -4.85
C GLU A 457 -17.33 26.11 -6.23
N SER A 458 -16.41 25.99 -7.19
CA SER A 458 -16.71 25.59 -8.56
C SER A 458 -16.87 24.07 -8.75
N GLY A 459 -16.47 23.24 -7.78
CA GLY A 459 -16.51 21.78 -7.90
C GLY A 459 -15.73 21.26 -9.11
N GLN A 460 -14.67 21.98 -9.50
CA GLN A 460 -13.88 21.67 -10.69
C GLN A 460 -13.16 20.33 -10.51
N VAL A 461 -13.30 19.47 -11.52
CA VAL A 461 -12.51 18.25 -11.63
C VAL A 461 -11.08 18.65 -12.04
N LEU A 462 -10.14 18.33 -11.15
CA LEU A 462 -8.73 18.62 -11.30
C LEU A 462 -8.05 17.60 -12.21
N GLY A 463 -7.07 18.06 -12.98
CA GLY A 463 -6.25 17.21 -13.87
C GLY A 463 -4.76 17.29 -13.60
N ASP A 464 -4.39 17.90 -12.48
CA ASP A 464 -3.01 18.01 -12.01
C ASP A 464 -2.62 16.79 -11.15
N GLY A 465 -1.32 16.62 -10.97
CA GLY A 465 -0.73 15.59 -10.12
C GLY A 465 0.27 16.16 -9.11
N TRP A 466 0.58 15.39 -8.08
CA TRP A 466 1.58 15.74 -7.08
C TRP A 466 2.47 14.54 -6.79
N LEU A 467 3.79 14.75 -6.83
CA LEU A 467 4.77 13.81 -6.29
C LEU A 467 5.09 14.21 -4.85
N ILE A 468 4.91 13.28 -3.92
CA ILE A 468 5.27 13.47 -2.52
C ILE A 468 6.49 12.61 -2.24
N THR A 469 7.59 13.24 -1.85
CA THR A 469 8.87 12.58 -1.58
C THR A 469 9.25 12.76 -0.12
N VAL A 470 9.23 11.69 0.65
CA VAL A 470 9.67 11.69 2.06
C VAL A 470 11.20 11.65 2.15
N ASP A 471 11.76 12.50 2.99
CA ASP A 471 13.19 12.55 3.25
C ASP A 471 13.67 11.24 3.91
N ARG A 472 14.76 10.67 3.38
CA ARG A 472 15.37 9.42 3.87
C ARG A 472 16.51 9.68 4.83
#